data_AF-A0A164HMF6-F1
#
_entry.id   AF-A0A164HMF6-F1
#
_cell.length_a   1.000
_cell.length_b   1.000
_cell.length_c   1.000
_cell.angle_alpha   90.00
_cell.angle_beta   90.00
_cell.angle_gamma   90.00
#
_symmetry.space_group_name_H-M   'P 1'
#
loop_
_entity.id
_entity.type
_entity.pdbx_description
1 polymer ?
#
loop_
_entity_poly.entity_id
_entity_poly.type
_entity_poly.pdbx_seq_one_letter_code
_entity_poly.pdbx_strand_id
1 'polypeptide(L)'
;MSGSALSPWALNHQAGKLKVEVARQMGCEPFTKSQGSLEQMSLADIGDCLRKVSLDSLMAVRLAETPRFCPTFAPFIDGAGIVAVDPLHAMQSSSEDFARIPLIAGVTSVESYRYTG
;
A
#
# COMPACT_ATOMS: atom_id res chain seq x y z
N MET A 1 6.91 -17.94 -5.71
CA MET A 1 7.93 -18.06 -6.79
C MET A 1 8.18 -16.66 -7.35
N SER A 2 9.43 -16.20 -7.41
CA SER A 2 9.87 -14.85 -7.86
C SER A 2 9.17 -13.67 -7.18
N GLY A 3 8.94 -13.78 -5.86
CA GLY A 3 8.34 -12.71 -5.08
C GLY A 3 8.51 -12.96 -3.59
N SER A 4 8.60 -11.87 -2.82
CA SER A 4 8.76 -11.89 -1.37
C SER A 4 8.05 -10.70 -0.74
N ALA A 5 7.56 -10.87 0.50
CA ALA A 5 7.07 -9.74 1.31
C ALA A 5 8.19 -8.75 1.69
N LEU A 6 9.45 -9.15 1.52
CA LEU A 6 10.63 -8.31 1.75
C LEU A 6 11.08 -7.54 0.50
N SER A 7 10.41 -7.75 -0.64
CA SER A 7 10.73 -6.99 -1.85
C SER A 7 10.38 -5.50 -1.65
N PRO A 8 11.17 -4.55 -2.18
CA PRO A 8 10.92 -3.11 -2.01
C PRO A 8 9.56 -2.63 -2.52
N TRP A 9 8.96 -3.38 -3.44
CA TRP A 9 7.65 -3.12 -4.05
C TRP A 9 6.49 -3.87 -3.38
N ALA A 10 6.75 -4.68 -2.36
CA ALA A 10 5.73 -5.47 -1.69
C ALA A 10 4.83 -4.60 -0.79
N LEU A 11 5.34 -3.47 -0.31
CA LEU A 11 4.62 -2.51 0.52
C LEU A 11 4.57 -1.11 -0.10
N ASN A 12 3.47 -0.42 0.15
CA ASN A 12 3.35 1.01 -0.06
C ASN A 12 3.61 1.77 1.24
N HIS A 13 4.79 2.38 1.35
CA HIS A 13 5.18 3.20 2.51
C HIS A 13 4.53 4.60 2.56
N GLN A 14 3.77 4.97 1.53
CA GLN A 14 3.13 6.28 1.35
C GLN A 14 1.60 6.18 1.23
N ALA A 15 0.99 5.08 1.69
CA ALA A 15 -0.45 4.84 1.59
C ALA A 15 -1.29 6.00 2.16
N GLY A 16 -0.85 6.63 3.25
CA GLY A 16 -1.51 7.81 3.81
C GLY A 16 -1.55 9.00 2.86
N LYS A 17 -0.45 9.30 2.16
CA LYS A 17 -0.40 10.39 1.15
C LYS A 17 -1.29 10.07 -0.06
N LEU A 18 -1.25 8.82 -0.50
CA LEU A 18 -2.10 8.33 -1.59
C LEU A 18 -3.59 8.50 -1.25
N LYS A 19 -3.98 8.10 -0.04
CA LYS A 19 -5.35 8.26 0.46
C LYS A 19 -5.80 9.72 0.47
N VAL A 20 -4.96 10.64 0.94
CA VAL A 20 -5.26 12.08 0.93
C VAL A 20 -5.49 12.58 -0.50
N GLU A 21 -4.64 12.19 -1.45
CA GLU A 21 -4.77 12.64 -2.83
C GLU A 21 -6.03 12.09 -3.52
N VAL A 22 -6.37 10.82 -3.27
CA VAL A 22 -7.63 10.22 -3.74
C VAL A 22 -8.83 10.96 -3.14
N ALA A 23 -8.81 11.23 -1.83
CA ALA A 23 -9.89 11.94 -1.15
C ALA A 23 -10.11 13.33 -1.76
N ARG A 24 -9.01 14.07 -2.00
CA ARG A 24 -9.02 15.40 -2.59
C ARG A 24 -9.63 15.41 -3.99
N GLN A 25 -9.23 14.48 -4.86
CA GLN A 25 -9.76 14.41 -6.23
C GLN A 25 -11.23 13.97 -6.27
N MET A 26 -11.66 13.13 -5.33
CA MET A 26 -13.04 12.61 -5.27
C MET A 26 -13.99 13.48 -4.43
N GLY A 27 -13.51 14.57 -3.83
CA GLY A 27 -14.32 15.42 -2.95
C GLY A 27 -14.74 14.73 -1.65
N CYS A 28 -13.95 13.77 -1.17
CA CYS A 28 -14.20 12.97 0.03
C CYS A 28 -13.35 13.40 1.24
N GLU A 29 -12.85 14.63 1.24
CA GLU A 29 -12.09 15.16 2.37
C GLU A 29 -13.00 15.31 3.62
N PRO A 30 -12.51 15.01 4.83
CA PRO A 30 -13.31 15.13 6.05
C PRO A 30 -13.81 16.58 6.25
N PHE A 31 -15.11 16.75 6.48
CA PHE A 31 -15.78 18.06 6.62
C PHE A 31 -15.41 18.88 7.88
N THR A 32 -14.36 18.51 8.63
CA THR A 32 -13.95 19.30 9.80
C THR A 32 -13.38 20.63 9.33
N LYS A 33 -14.11 21.72 9.58
CA LYS A 33 -13.80 23.14 9.24
C LYS A 33 -12.44 23.68 9.75
N SER A 34 -11.62 22.86 10.37
CA SER A 34 -10.24 23.18 10.73
C SER A 34 -9.32 22.41 9.80
N GLN A 35 -8.35 23.09 9.21
CA GLN A 35 -7.23 22.48 8.51
C GLN A 35 -6.58 21.40 9.40
N GLY A 36 -7.04 20.15 9.26
CA GLY A 36 -6.43 19.02 9.92
C GLY A 36 -5.03 18.86 9.36
N SER A 37 -4.05 18.53 10.20
CA SER A 37 -2.73 18.24 9.67
C SER A 37 -2.80 17.04 8.72
N LEU A 38 -1.80 16.90 7.85
CA LEU A 38 -1.71 15.77 6.89
C LEU A 38 -1.87 14.41 7.59
N GLU A 39 -1.40 14.31 8.84
CA GLU A 39 -1.55 13.14 9.73
C GLU A 39 -3.02 12.85 10.09
N GLN A 40 -3.84 13.86 10.40
CA GLN A 40 -5.26 13.61 10.68
C GLN A 40 -6.02 13.15 9.43
N MET A 41 -5.69 13.72 8.26
CA MET A 41 -6.34 13.32 7.01
C MET A 41 -5.93 11.91 6.56
N SER A 42 -4.67 11.51 6.79
CA SER A 42 -4.21 10.15 6.47
C SER A 42 -4.90 9.08 7.33
N LEU A 43 -5.39 9.43 8.52
CA LEU A 43 -6.09 8.53 9.43
C LEU A 43 -7.62 8.52 9.26
N ALA A 44 -8.22 9.58 8.72
CA ALA A 44 -9.67 9.72 8.62
C ALA A 44 -10.34 8.64 7.76
N ASP A 45 -11.43 8.01 8.21
CA ASP A 45 -12.17 7.07 7.36
C ASP A 45 -12.95 7.82 6.28
N ILE A 46 -12.59 7.57 5.02
CA ILE A 46 -13.21 8.15 3.82
C ILE A 46 -14.03 7.12 3.03
N GLY A 47 -14.11 5.87 3.51
CA GLY A 47 -14.70 4.76 2.78
C GLY A 47 -16.17 4.97 2.43
N ASP A 48 -16.95 5.50 3.37
CA ASP A 48 -18.38 5.76 3.14
C ASP A 48 -18.66 6.80 2.06
N CYS A 49 -17.74 7.75 1.87
CA CYS A 49 -17.82 8.70 0.76
C CYS A 49 -17.40 8.05 -0.55
N LEU A 50 -16.24 7.38 -0.58
CA LEU A 50 -15.72 6.75 -1.79
C LEU A 50 -16.66 5.67 -2.36
N ARG A 51 -17.39 4.95 -1.50
CA ARG A 51 -18.40 3.96 -1.94
C ARG A 51 -19.58 4.57 -2.72
N LYS A 52 -19.80 5.88 -2.64
CA LYS A 52 -20.84 6.60 -3.39
C LYS A 52 -20.34 7.14 -4.73
N VAL A 53 -19.03 7.10 -4.97
CA VAL A 53 -18.39 7.57 -6.20
C VAL A 53 -18.44 6.46 -7.26
N SER A 54 -18.62 6.82 -8.54
CA SER A 54 -18.61 5.82 -9.62
C SER A 54 -17.24 5.18 -9.78
N LEU A 55 -17.23 3.91 -10.19
CA LEU A 55 -15.99 3.19 -10.47
C LEU A 55 -15.12 3.91 -11.51
N ASP A 56 -15.74 4.42 -12.58
CA ASP A 56 -15.02 5.17 -13.62
C ASP A 56 -14.29 6.40 -13.07
N SER A 57 -14.91 7.10 -12.11
CA SER A 57 -14.28 8.25 -11.45
C SER A 57 -13.09 7.83 -10.57
N LEU A 58 -13.24 6.72 -9.83
CA LEU A 58 -12.16 6.15 -9.02
C LEU A 58 -10.98 5.68 -9.88
N MET A 59 -11.25 5.08 -11.04
CA MET A 59 -10.23 4.64 -11.99
C MET A 59 -9.57 5.80 -12.74
N ALA A 60 -10.23 6.96 -12.82
CA ALA A 60 -9.70 8.16 -13.46
C ALA A 60 -8.82 9.03 -12.56
N VAL A 61 -8.62 8.63 -11.29
CA VAL A 61 -7.75 9.36 -10.35
C VAL A 61 -6.34 9.47 -10.91
N ARG A 62 -5.81 10.68 -10.93
CA ARG A 62 -4.47 10.97 -11.44
C ARG A 62 -3.46 10.92 -10.30
N LEU A 63 -2.64 9.89 -10.27
CA LEU A 63 -1.63 9.69 -9.24
C LEU A 63 -0.24 10.02 -9.81
N ALA A 64 0.68 10.42 -8.92
CA ALA A 64 2.07 10.61 -9.31
C ALA A 64 2.64 9.31 -9.87
N GLU A 65 3.55 9.44 -10.83
CA GLU A 65 4.21 8.29 -11.45
C GLU A 65 4.99 7.52 -10.38
N THR A 66 4.75 6.20 -10.30
CA THR A 66 5.44 5.36 -9.34
C THR A 66 6.80 4.92 -9.88
N PRO A 67 7.80 4.76 -8.99
CA PRO A 67 9.06 4.17 -9.38
C PRO A 67 8.86 2.81 -10.07
N ARG A 68 9.76 2.48 -10.98
CA ARG A 68 9.74 1.21 -11.69
C ARG A 68 9.61 0.03 -10.71
N PHE A 69 8.73 -0.91 -11.04
CA PHE A 69 8.36 -2.09 -10.24
C PHE A 69 7.54 -1.82 -8.97
N CYS A 70 7.37 -0.57 -8.54
CA CYS A 70 6.57 -0.24 -7.37
C CYS A 70 5.11 0.02 -7.77
N PRO A 71 4.15 -0.78 -7.26
CA PRO A 71 2.74 -0.52 -7.50
C PRO A 71 2.25 0.67 -6.67
N THR A 72 1.29 1.43 -7.21
CA THR A 72 0.67 2.56 -6.49
C THR A 72 -0.22 2.07 -5.36
N PHE A 73 -1.07 1.07 -5.62
CA PHE A 73 -1.89 0.43 -4.61
C PHE A 73 -1.25 -0.90 -4.22
N ALA A 74 -0.80 -1.01 -2.98
CA ALA A 74 -0.14 -2.18 -2.43
C ALA A 74 -0.52 -2.33 -0.95
N PRO A 75 -0.25 -3.49 -0.33
CA PRO A 75 -0.32 -3.62 1.12
C PRO A 75 0.49 -2.53 1.82
N PHE A 76 0.07 -2.12 3.02
CA PHE A 76 0.76 -1.12 3.82
C PHE A 76 0.68 -1.50 5.29
N ILE A 77 1.56 -0.92 6.12
CA ILE A 77 1.58 -1.20 7.56
C ILE A 77 0.43 -0.45 8.22
N ASP A 78 -0.52 -1.18 8.80
CA ASP A 78 -1.74 -0.64 9.41
C ASP A 78 -1.68 -0.61 10.95
N GLY A 79 -0.63 -1.15 11.56
CA GLY A 79 -0.34 -1.08 13.00
C GLY A 79 -1.23 -1.94 13.90
N ALA A 80 -2.33 -2.48 13.39
CA ALA A 80 -3.31 -3.22 14.20
C ALA A 80 -4.15 -4.24 13.40
N GLY A 81 -3.97 -4.32 12.07
CA GLY A 81 -4.76 -5.16 11.18
C GLY A 81 -3.96 -6.29 10.57
N ILE A 82 -3.92 -6.35 9.23
CA ILE A 82 -3.38 -7.47 8.47
C ILE A 82 -1.84 -7.42 8.43
N VAL A 83 -1.27 -6.21 8.36
CA VAL A 83 0.18 -5.99 8.36
C VAL A 83 0.51 -5.06 9.52
N ALA A 84 0.59 -5.65 10.71
CA ALA A 84 0.77 -4.89 11.95
C ALA A 84 2.15 -4.21 12.05
N VAL A 85 3.20 -4.85 11.53
CA VAL A 85 4.58 -4.34 11.58
C VAL A 85 5.30 -4.58 10.26
N ASP A 86 6.46 -3.94 10.10
CA ASP A 86 7.32 -4.16 8.94
C ASP A 86 7.68 -5.65 8.79
N PRO A 87 7.52 -6.26 7.60
CA PRO A 87 7.78 -7.68 7.38
C PRO A 87 9.21 -8.12 7.70
N LEU A 88 10.21 -7.26 7.50
CA LEU A 88 11.59 -7.58 7.88
C LEU A 88 11.68 -7.70 9.40
N HIS A 89 11.07 -6.76 10.13
CA HIS A 89 11.02 -6.82 11.58
C HIS A 89 10.22 -8.05 12.06
N ALA A 90 9.04 -8.32 11.48
CA ALA A 90 8.20 -9.46 11.83
C ALA A 90 8.93 -10.80 11.70
N MET A 91 9.63 -11.00 10.58
CA MET A 91 10.36 -12.24 10.32
C MET A 91 11.59 -12.40 11.22
N GLN A 92 12.17 -11.30 11.71
CA GLN A 92 13.30 -11.33 12.64
C GLN A 92 12.87 -11.55 14.09
N SER A 93 11.73 -10.99 14.52
CA SER A 93 11.31 -10.96 15.92
C SER A 93 10.26 -12.02 16.29
N SER A 94 9.36 -12.36 15.37
CA SER A 94 8.26 -13.33 15.58
C SER A 94 8.45 -14.57 14.72
N SER A 95 9.57 -15.28 14.94
CA SER A 95 9.86 -16.50 14.18
C SER A 95 8.79 -17.58 14.35
N GLU A 96 8.11 -17.67 15.49
CA GLU A 96 7.14 -18.75 15.77
C GLU A 96 5.93 -18.79 14.82
N ASP A 97 5.46 -17.63 14.34
CA ASP A 97 4.30 -17.54 13.43
C ASP A 97 4.63 -18.00 12.00
N PHE A 98 5.90 -17.84 11.59
CA PHE A 98 6.35 -18.13 10.22
C PHE A 98 7.21 -19.41 10.12
N ALA A 99 7.97 -19.76 11.15
CA ALA A 99 8.95 -20.84 11.13
C ALA A 99 8.35 -22.24 11.11
N ARG A 100 7.07 -22.38 11.45
CA ARG A 100 6.36 -23.67 11.50
C ARG A 100 5.77 -24.08 10.15
N ILE A 101 5.83 -23.20 9.15
CA ILE A 101 5.22 -23.43 7.83
C ILE A 101 6.30 -23.90 6.86
N PRO A 102 6.19 -25.11 6.28
CA PRO A 102 7.13 -25.54 5.25
C PRO A 102 7.01 -24.63 4.02
N LEU A 103 8.12 -23.98 3.65
CA LEU A 103 8.17 -23.02 2.55
C LEU A 103 9.12 -23.50 1.45
N ILE A 104 8.65 -23.48 0.21
CA ILE A 104 9.49 -23.61 -0.98
C ILE A 104 9.48 -22.26 -1.70
N ALA A 105 10.66 -21.65 -1.82
CA ALA A 105 10.88 -20.41 -2.55
C ALA A 105 11.92 -20.63 -3.66
N GLY A 106 11.83 -19.81 -4.70
CA GLY A 106 12.69 -19.89 -5.86
C GLY A 106 12.49 -18.68 -6.77
N VAL A 107 13.47 -18.43 -7.62
CA VAL A 107 13.52 -17.33 -8.60
C VAL A 107 13.84 -17.88 -9.99
N THR A 108 13.49 -17.14 -11.04
CA THR A 108 13.96 -17.46 -12.39
C THR A 108 15.36 -16.89 -12.63
N SER A 109 16.11 -17.45 -13.59
CA SER A 109 17.46 -16.96 -13.96
C SER A 109 17.43 -15.54 -14.54
N VAL A 110 16.31 -15.13 -15.11
CA VAL A 110 16.09 -13.78 -15.66
C VAL A 110 14.71 -13.29 -15.22
N GLU A 111 14.65 -12.46 -14.17
CA GLU A 111 13.38 -12.00 -13.59
C GLU A 111 12.79 -10.79 -14.34
N SER A 112 13.64 -9.88 -14.85
CA SER A 112 13.21 -8.59 -15.40
C SER A 112 13.47 -8.45 -16.92
N TYR A 113 13.39 -9.56 -17.67
CA TYR A 113 13.68 -9.60 -19.11
C TYR A 113 12.98 -8.52 -19.94
N ARG A 114 11.73 -8.19 -19.60
CA ARG A 114 10.93 -7.17 -20.33
C ARG A 114 11.27 -5.72 -19.96
N TYR A 115 12.19 -5.49 -19.03
CA TYR A 115 12.53 -4.16 -18.55
C TYR A 115 14.04 -3.85 -18.62
N THR A 116 14.86 -4.73 -19.19
CA THR A 116 16.32 -4.51 -19.38
C THR A 116 16.64 -3.83 -20.73
N GLY A 117 15.74 -2.97 -21.23
CA GLY A 117 15.97 -2.12 -22.40
C GLY A 117 16.51 -0.76 -21.99
#